data_AF-A0A5B7GJF7-F1
#
_entry.id   AF-A0A5B7GJF7-F1
#
_cell.length_a   1.000
_cell.length_b   1.000
_cell.length_c   1.000
_cell.angle_alpha   90.00
_cell.angle_beta   90.00
_cell.angle_gamma   90.00
#
_symmetry.space_group_name_H-M   'P 1'
#
loop_
_entity.id
_entity.type
_entity.pdbx_description
1 polymer ?
#
loop_
_entity_poly.entity_id
_entity_poly.type
_entity_poly.pdbx_seq_one_letter_code
_entity_poly.pdbx_strand_id
1 'polypeptide(L)'
;MNVDLPSEGFIIGTKGTIKIPFPVWCPEHLEGPSGNFKAPLPKTGETFNYDNSQGLMYEAMEVRRCLKEGLLESPGVSHAESLTIATIMEAVRTQVGTVYPQDFQ
;
A
#
# COMPACT_ATOMS: atom_id res chain seq x y z
N MET A 1 -14.74 15.79 -9.60
CA MET A 1 -14.18 15.65 -10.95
C MET A 1 -13.26 14.45 -10.89
N ASN A 2 -13.63 13.30 -11.47
CA ASN A 2 -12.73 12.14 -11.52
C ASN A 2 -11.78 12.35 -12.68
N VAL A 3 -10.48 12.36 -12.40
CA VAL A 3 -9.44 12.42 -13.41
C VAL A 3 -9.06 10.99 -13.75
N ASP A 4 -9.17 10.62 -15.03
CA ASP A 4 -8.77 9.30 -15.51
C ASP A 4 -7.24 9.23 -15.57
N LEU A 5 -6.63 8.65 -14.52
CA LEU A 5 -5.20 8.46 -14.40
C LEU A 5 -4.88 6.95 -14.39
N PRO A 6 -3.78 6.51 -15.04
CA PRO A 6 -3.43 5.10 -15.14
C PRO A 6 -3.35 4.36 -13.79
N SER A 7 -2.92 5.06 -12.74
CA SER A 7 -2.79 4.55 -11.36
C SER A 7 -2.14 3.16 -11.25
N GLU A 8 -1.01 3.04 -11.95
CA GLU A 8 -0.12 1.88 -12.00
C GLU A 8 1.23 2.24 -11.35
N GLY A 9 1.95 1.23 -10.86
CA GLY A 9 3.27 1.36 -10.26
C GLY A 9 4.34 0.59 -11.03
N PHE A 10 5.58 1.07 -11.01
CA PHE A 10 6.71 0.43 -11.68
C PHE A 10 7.95 0.39 -10.79
N ILE A 11 8.66 -0.75 -10.83
CA ILE A 11 9.99 -0.89 -10.26
C ILE A 11 10.93 -1.25 -11.41
N ILE A 12 11.82 -0.34 -11.76
CA ILE A 12 12.69 -0.45 -12.94
C ILE A 12 14.12 -0.72 -12.47
N GLY A 13 14.68 -1.85 -12.91
CA GLY A 13 16.07 -2.22 -12.64
C GLY A 13 16.81 -2.57 -13.93
N THR A 14 18.12 -2.84 -13.81
CA THR A 14 18.97 -3.18 -14.97
C THR A 14 18.62 -4.51 -15.63
N LYS A 15 17.86 -5.37 -14.94
CA LYS A 15 17.47 -6.72 -15.40
C LYS A 15 16.03 -6.81 -15.88
N GLY A 16 15.32 -5.68 -15.95
CA GLY A 16 13.92 -5.62 -16.36
C GLY A 16 13.08 -4.78 -15.41
N THR A 17 11.78 -4.79 -15.68
CA THR A 17 10.79 -3.97 -14.98
C THR A 17 9.73 -4.86 -14.37
N ILE A 18 9.38 -4.55 -13.11
CA ILE A 18 8.17 -5.04 -12.47
C ILE A 18 7.10 -3.96 -12.62
N LYS A 19 5.94 -4.34 -13.14
CA LYS A 19 4.75 -3.48 -13.25
C LYS A 19 3.67 -3.99 -12.29
N ILE A 20 3.09 -3.08 -11.53
CA ILE A 20 1.91 -3.27 -10.70
C ILE A 20 0.76 -2.51 -11.39
N PRO A 21 -0.12 -3.19 -12.12
CA PRO A 21 -1.17 -2.51 -12.86
C PRO A 21 -2.26 -1.94 -11.95
N PHE A 22 -3.19 -1.19 -12.55
CA PHE A 22 -4.37 -0.70 -11.85
C PHE A 22 -5.17 -1.83 -11.18
N PRO A 23 -5.65 -1.66 -9.94
CA PRO A 23 -5.36 -0.55 -9.01
C PRO A 23 -4.09 -0.81 -8.18
N VAL A 24 -3.08 0.07 -8.28
CA VAL A 24 -1.78 -0.14 -7.60
C VAL A 24 -1.87 -0.20 -6.07
N TRP A 25 -2.89 0.41 -5.46
CA TRP A 25 -3.08 0.43 -4.00
C TRP A 25 -3.74 -0.83 -3.43
N CYS A 26 -4.31 -1.69 -4.28
CA CYS A 26 -4.90 -2.97 -3.89
C CYS A 26 -4.77 -4.02 -5.02
N PRO A 27 -3.54 -4.37 -5.44
CA PRO A 27 -3.32 -5.15 -6.66
C PRO A 27 -3.58 -6.64 -6.47
N GLU A 28 -4.13 -7.28 -7.51
CA GLU A 28 -4.31 -8.74 -7.59
C GLU A 28 -3.33 -9.42 -8.55
N HIS A 29 -2.57 -8.62 -9.29
CA HIS A 29 -1.64 -9.12 -10.29
C HIS A 29 -0.43 -8.20 -10.42
N LEU A 30 0.66 -8.80 -10.87
CA LEU A 30 1.95 -8.15 -11.04
C LEU A 30 2.62 -8.75 -12.28
N GLU A 31 3.18 -7.91 -13.12
CA GLU A 31 3.88 -8.31 -14.35
C GLU A 31 5.37 -8.14 -14.12
N GLY A 32 6.17 -9.15 -14.42
CA GLY A 32 7.62 -9.09 -14.22
C GLY A 32 8.39 -9.81 -15.33
N PRO A 33 9.73 -9.68 -15.33
CA PRO A 33 10.58 -10.31 -16.35
C PRO A 33 10.51 -11.84 -16.33
N SER A 34 10.08 -12.45 -15.21
CA SER A 34 9.87 -13.89 -15.06
C SER A 34 8.44 -14.34 -15.37
N GLY A 35 7.57 -13.44 -15.83
CA GLY A 35 6.17 -13.70 -16.13
C GLY A 35 5.19 -12.95 -15.22
N ASN A 36 3.91 -13.25 -15.41
CA ASN A 36 2.81 -12.60 -14.68
C ASN A 36 2.45 -13.41 -13.44
N PHE A 37 2.34 -12.72 -12.32
CA PHE A 37 1.93 -13.26 -11.02
C PHE A 37 0.52 -12.82 -10.70
N LYS A 38 -0.28 -13.72 -10.12
CA LYS A 38 -1.63 -13.42 -9.63
C LYS A 38 -1.74 -13.80 -8.16
N ALA A 39 -2.27 -12.89 -7.37
CA ALA A 39 -2.63 -13.05 -5.97
C ALA A 39 -4.14 -12.77 -5.84
N PRO A 40 -4.99 -13.80 -6.02
CA PRO A 40 -6.44 -13.60 -6.01
C PRO A 40 -6.91 -13.12 -4.62
N LEU A 41 -7.91 -12.25 -4.60
CA LEU A 41 -8.51 -11.79 -3.34
C LEU A 41 -9.20 -12.94 -2.57
N PRO A 42 -9.32 -12.80 -1.23
CA PRO A 42 -10.12 -13.71 -0.43
C PRO A 42 -11.57 -13.74 -0.93
N LYS A 43 -12.13 -14.95 -1.08
CA LYS A 43 -13.52 -15.12 -1.47
C LYS A 43 -14.44 -14.78 -0.31
N THR A 44 -15.45 -13.96 -0.60
CA THR A 44 -16.47 -13.55 0.37
C THR A 44 -17.78 -13.25 -0.35
N GLY A 45 -18.90 -13.40 0.37
CA GLY A 45 -20.23 -13.01 -0.11
C GLY A 45 -20.60 -11.55 0.21
N GLU A 46 -19.69 -10.83 0.88
CA GLU A 46 -19.92 -9.47 1.34
C GLU A 46 -19.72 -8.43 0.24
N THR A 47 -20.44 -7.31 0.37
CA THR A 47 -20.26 -6.11 -0.47
C THR A 47 -19.41 -5.07 0.26
N PHE A 48 -18.51 -4.40 -0.47
CA PHE A 48 -17.60 -3.40 0.09
C PHE A 48 -17.81 -2.03 -0.54
N ASN A 49 -17.40 -0.99 0.21
CA ASN A 49 -17.49 0.39 -0.26
C ASN A 49 -16.37 0.78 -1.24
N TYR A 50 -15.22 0.09 -1.19
CA TYR A 50 -14.03 0.41 -1.97
C TYR A 50 -13.49 -0.82 -2.72
N ASP A 51 -12.81 -0.57 -3.83
CA ASP A 51 -12.22 -1.60 -4.69
C ASP A 51 -11.31 -2.54 -3.90
N ASN A 52 -11.48 -3.84 -4.13
CA ASN A 52 -10.65 -4.92 -3.60
C ASN A 52 -10.50 -4.93 -2.06
N SER A 53 -11.46 -4.37 -1.32
CA SER A 53 -11.44 -4.31 0.15
C SER A 53 -11.39 -5.68 0.84
N GLN A 54 -11.69 -6.77 0.13
CA GLN A 54 -11.43 -8.14 0.58
C GLN A 54 -9.95 -8.31 1.03
N GLY A 55 -9.04 -7.58 0.39
CA GLY A 55 -7.61 -7.58 0.70
C GLY A 55 -7.27 -7.06 2.09
N LEU A 56 -8.15 -6.30 2.75
CA LEU A 56 -7.96 -5.84 4.15
C LEU A 56 -7.85 -7.03 5.12
N MET A 57 -8.33 -8.21 4.73
CA MET A 57 -8.10 -9.44 5.50
C MET A 57 -6.61 -9.75 5.68
N TYR A 58 -5.75 -9.39 4.73
CA TYR A 58 -4.31 -9.67 4.80
C TYR A 58 -3.65 -8.89 5.95
N GLU A 59 -3.94 -7.60 6.09
CA GLU A 59 -3.42 -6.79 7.20
C GLU A 59 -4.03 -7.20 8.55
N ALA A 60 -5.33 -7.55 8.59
CA ALA A 60 -5.96 -8.08 9.80
C ALA A 60 -5.29 -9.39 10.26
N MET A 61 -4.92 -10.25 9.32
CA MET A 61 -4.18 -11.49 9.59
C MET A 61 -2.77 -11.21 10.13
N GLU A 62 -2.07 -10.19 9.60
CA GLU A 62 -0.75 -9.80 10.08
C GLU A 62 -0.79 -9.25 11.51
N VAL A 63 -1.77 -8.40 11.84
CA VAL A 63 -1.97 -7.92 13.22
C VAL A 63 -2.22 -9.11 14.16
N ARG A 64 -3.11 -10.03 13.78
CA ARG A 64 -3.37 -11.23 14.59
C ARG A 64 -2.11 -12.08 14.79
N ARG A 65 -1.27 -12.22 13.76
CA ARG A 65 0.00 -12.95 13.84
C ARG A 65 0.95 -12.28 14.83
N CYS A 66 1.16 -10.96 14.69
CA CYS A 66 2.02 -10.18 15.59
C CYS A 66 1.60 -10.30 17.05
N LEU A 67 0.31 -10.16 17.33
CA LEU A 67 -0.22 -10.29 18.70
C LEU A 67 0.00 -11.69 19.28
N LYS A 68 -0.17 -12.75 18.48
CA LYS A 68 0.07 -14.13 18.91
C LYS A 68 1.53 -14.41 19.23
N GLU A 69 2.43 -13.75 18.52
CA GLU A 69 3.88 -13.87 18.73
C GLU A 69 4.40 -12.91 19.81
N GLY A 70 3.54 -12.08 20.40
CA GLY A 70 3.93 -11.10 21.42
C GLY A 70 4.73 -9.92 20.87
N LEU A 71 4.62 -9.64 19.56
CA LEU A 71 5.27 -8.49 18.94
C LEU A 71 4.50 -7.21 19.25
N LEU A 72 5.24 -6.11 19.43
CA LEU A 72 4.67 -4.78 19.65
C LEU A 72 4.40 -4.03 18.34
N GLU A 73 4.99 -4.48 17.23
CA GLU A 73 4.85 -3.89 15.90
C GLU A 73 4.96 -4.96 14.81
N SER A 74 4.53 -4.64 13.59
CA SER A 74 4.73 -5.52 12.44
C SER A 74 6.15 -5.39 11.90
N PRO A 75 6.88 -6.49 11.69
CA PRO A 75 8.16 -6.46 10.99
C PRO A 75 8.05 -5.99 9.52
N GLY A 76 6.87 -6.12 8.91
CA GLY A 76 6.62 -5.69 7.53
C GLY A 76 6.38 -4.18 7.40
N VAL A 77 5.83 -3.55 8.44
CA VAL A 77 5.64 -2.10 8.55
C VAL A 77 5.93 -1.68 9.99
N SER A 78 7.20 -1.37 10.27
CA SER A 78 7.63 -0.96 11.60
C SER A 78 7.15 0.45 11.95
N HIS A 79 7.23 0.82 13.23
CA HIS A 79 6.99 2.18 13.69
C HIS A 79 7.98 3.18 13.06
N ALA A 80 9.24 2.76 12.90
CA ALA A 80 10.26 3.57 12.23
C ALA A 80 9.95 3.80 10.74
N GLU A 81 9.45 2.78 10.04
CA GLU A 81 8.99 2.92 8.65
C GLU A 81 7.79 3.85 8.57
N SER A 82 6.83 3.71 9.48
CA SER A 82 5.66 4.60 9.57
C SER A 82 6.07 6.06 9.77
N LEU A 83 7.04 6.33 10.64
CA LEU A 83 7.59 7.68 10.83
C LEU A 83 8.31 8.19 9.59
N THR A 84 9.04 7.34 8.88
CA THR A 84 9.74 7.70 7.63
C THR A 84 8.74 8.13 6.57
N ILE A 85 7.67 7.35 6.38
CA ILE A 85 6.58 7.68 5.45
C ILE A 85 5.91 9.01 5.85
N ALA A 86 5.55 9.17 7.13
CA ALA A 86 4.92 10.40 7.63
C ALA A 86 5.80 11.64 7.40
N THR A 87 7.11 11.52 7.64
CA THR A 87 8.09 12.59 7.41
C THR A 87 8.17 12.98 5.93
N ILE A 88 8.21 12.00 5.02
CA ILE A 88 8.24 12.25 3.58
C ILE A 88 6.94 12.93 3.13
N MET A 89 5.79 12.44 3.60
CA MET A 89 4.48 13.02 3.27
C MET A 89 4.38 14.48 3.75
N GLU A 90 4.87 14.78 4.96
CA GLU A 90 4.97 16.15 5.47
C GLU A 90 5.88 17.04 4.62
N ALA A 91 7.06 16.55 4.27
CA ALA A 91 8.00 17.32 3.44
C ALA A 91 7.39 17.66 2.07
N VAL A 92 6.75 16.69 1.42
CA VAL A 92 6.11 16.88 0.09
C VAL A 92 4.98 17.90 0.17
N ARG A 93 4.06 17.78 1.14
CA ARG A 93 2.92 18.72 1.24
C ARG A 93 3.39 20.14 1.58
N THR A 94 4.41 20.29 2.43
CA THR A 94 4.94 21.60 2.84
C THR A 94 5.65 22.29 1.67
N GLN A 95 6.36 21.55 0.82
CA GLN A 95 6.99 22.11 -0.40
C GLN A 95 5.99 22.72 -1.38
N VAL A 96 4.74 22.23 -1.38
CA VAL A 96 3.65 22.79 -2.20
C VAL A 96 2.74 23.77 -1.41
N GLY A 97 3.18 24.22 -0.24
CA GLY A 97 2.49 25.23 0.57
C GLY A 97 1.28 24.72 1.35
N THR A 98 1.11 23.40 1.48
CA THR A 98 0.00 22.80 2.24
C THR A 98 0.42 22.55 3.69
N VAL A 99 -0.04 23.42 4.59
CA VAL A 99 0.21 23.36 6.04
C VAL A 99 -1.08 23.14 6.82
N TYR A 100 -0.99 22.40 7.93
CA TYR A 100 -2.11 22.13 8.82
C TYR A 100 -1.87 22.75 10.21
N PRO A 101 -2.93 23.03 10.99
CA PRO A 101 -2.77 23.52 12.36
C PRO A 101 -1.91 22.63 13.27
N GLN A 102 -1.91 21.32 13.02
CA GLN A 102 -1.16 20.30 13.77
C GLN A 102 0.37 20.43 13.59
N ASP A 103 0.83 21.17 12.59
CA ASP A 103 2.27 21.40 12.35
C ASP A 103 2.89 22.36 13.38
N PHE A 104 2.04 23.07 14.13
CA PHE A 104 2.44 24.10 15.09
C PHE A 104 2.14 23.71 16.55
N GLN A 105 1.82 22.44 16.80
CA GLN A 105 1.54 21.91 18.14
C GLN A 105 2.80 21.41 18.85
#